data_AF-A0A6A0AIL7-F1
#
_entry.id   AF-A0A6A0AIL7-F1
#
_cell.length_a   1.000
_cell.length_b   1.000
_cell.length_c   1.000
_cell.angle_alpha   90.00
_cell.angle_beta   90.00
_cell.angle_gamma   90.00
#
_symmetry.space_group_name_H-M   'P 1'
#
loop_
_entity.id
_entity.type
_entity.pdbx_description
1 polymer ?
#
loop_
_entity_poly.entity_id
_entity_poly.type
_entity_poly.pdbx_seq_one_letter_code
_entity_poly.pdbx_strand_id
1 'polypeptide(L)'
;AVVVNAIKERGVQLSTKALELVPGQMKSDKQAVFANAAEGLAKYLLGKNEIMEQRRQALTQLQVGSVVTGTAKMRRSDGWLVALDGVSALVRGYDLVHDLERDQRVQETETTAAAEPAA
;
A
#
# COMPACT_ATOMS: atom_id res chain seq x y z
N ALA A 1 2.76 2.78 -22.22
CA ALA A 1 2.96 2.77 -20.75
C ALA A 1 2.49 1.42 -20.21
N VAL A 2 3.30 0.74 -19.38
CA VAL A 2 2.94 -0.58 -18.81
C VAL A 2 2.09 -0.34 -17.57
N VAL A 3 0.87 -0.91 -17.53
CA VAL A 3 0.01 -0.87 -16.35
C VAL A 3 0.27 -2.12 -15.53
N VAL A 4 0.84 -1.95 -14.35
CA VAL A 4 1.08 -3.02 -13.38
C VAL A 4 0.06 -2.86 -12.26
N ASN A 5 -0.82 -3.85 -12.10
CA ASN A 5 -1.74 -3.90 -10.96
C ASN A 5 -1.24 -4.94 -9.95
N ALA A 6 -0.91 -4.49 -8.75
CA ALA A 6 -0.47 -5.35 -7.65
C ALA A 6 -1.62 -5.51 -6.65
N ILE A 7 -2.42 -6.56 -6.83
CA ILE A 7 -3.45 -6.95 -5.85
C ILE A 7 -2.81 -7.94 -4.89
N LYS A 8 -2.91 -7.68 -3.58
CA LYS A 8 -2.14 -8.34 -2.50
C LYS A 8 -2.22 -9.88 -2.42
N GLU A 9 -3.10 -10.53 -3.18
CA GLU A 9 -3.37 -11.98 -3.07
C GLU A 9 -3.29 -12.76 -4.38
N ARG A 10 -3.04 -12.10 -5.52
CA ARG A 10 -2.81 -12.80 -6.80
C ARG A 10 -1.56 -12.21 -7.45
N GLY A 11 -0.71 -13.09 -7.97
CA GLY A 11 0.57 -12.72 -8.59
C GLY A 11 0.42 -11.54 -9.56
N VAL A 12 1.51 -10.78 -9.71
CA VAL A 12 1.57 -9.57 -10.55
C VAL A 12 0.91 -9.82 -11.90
N GLN A 13 -0.23 -9.16 -12.14
CA GLN A 13 -0.97 -9.34 -13.37
C GLN A 13 -0.52 -8.26 -14.36
N LEU A 14 0.27 -8.67 -15.36
CA LEU A 14 0.69 -7.81 -16.46
C LEU A 14 -0.41 -7.82 -17.52
N SER A 15 -1.01 -6.66 -17.78
CA SER A 15 -1.96 -6.51 -18.88
C SER A 15 -1.21 -6.47 -20.22
N THR A 16 -1.50 -7.42 -21.11
CA THR A 16 -0.95 -7.46 -22.48
C THR A 16 -1.54 -6.37 -23.38
N LYS A 17 -2.63 -5.69 -22.97
CA LYS A 17 -3.25 -4.63 -23.76
C LYS A 17 -2.33 -3.46 -24.11
N ALA A 18 -1.29 -3.23 -23.30
CA ALA A 18 -0.27 -2.20 -23.58
C ALA A 18 0.90 -2.70 -24.45
N LEU A 19 0.95 -4.00 -24.71
CA LEU A 19 1.96 -4.70 -25.51
C LEU A 19 1.39 -5.16 -26.88
N GLU A 20 0.08 -5.02 -27.06
CA GLU A 20 -0.71 -5.34 -28.24
C GLU A 20 -0.64 -4.18 -29.25
N LEU A 21 -0.23 -4.46 -30.50
CA LEU A 21 -0.32 -3.47 -31.59
C LEU A 21 -1.80 -3.25 -31.98
N VAL A 22 -2.60 -4.31 -31.89
CA VAL A 22 -4.05 -4.36 -32.08
C VAL A 22 -4.69 -5.05 -30.88
N PRO A 23 -5.79 -4.53 -30.29
CA PRO A 23 -6.48 -5.15 -29.17
C PRO A 23 -6.82 -6.62 -29.42
N GLY A 24 -6.40 -7.52 -28.52
CA GLY A 24 -6.58 -8.97 -28.61
C GLY A 24 -5.44 -9.72 -29.32
N GLN A 25 -4.43 -9.04 -29.85
CA GLN A 25 -3.29 -9.68 -30.50
C GLN A 25 -2.26 -10.18 -29.48
N MET A 26 -2.24 -11.48 -29.19
CA MET A 26 -1.19 -12.05 -28.35
C MET A 26 0.21 -11.77 -28.93
N LYS A 27 1.12 -11.24 -28.10
CA LYS A 27 2.55 -11.19 -28.44
C LYS A 27 3.06 -12.62 -28.65
N SER A 28 3.37 -12.96 -29.89
CA SER A 28 3.90 -14.27 -30.28
C SER A 28 5.36 -14.47 -29.84
N ASP A 29 6.11 -13.37 -29.74
CA ASP A 29 7.51 -13.39 -29.34
C ASP A 29 7.63 -13.33 -27.81
N LYS A 30 7.97 -14.48 -27.22
CA LYS A 30 8.20 -14.65 -25.79
C LYS A 30 9.38 -13.83 -25.29
N GLN A 31 10.44 -13.64 -26.08
CA GLN A 31 11.62 -12.87 -25.66
C GLN A 31 11.33 -11.37 -25.62
N ALA A 32 10.49 -10.87 -26.53
CA ALA A 32 10.05 -9.47 -26.55
C ALA A 32 9.15 -9.06 -25.37
N VAL A 33 8.66 -10.01 -24.56
CA VAL A 33 7.97 -9.72 -23.29
C VAL A 33 8.98 -9.38 -22.18
N PHE A 34 10.16 -9.99 -22.22
CA PHE A 34 11.17 -9.87 -21.17
C PHE A 34 12.35 -8.96 -21.54
N ALA A 35 12.46 -8.52 -22.80
CA ALA A 35 13.58 -7.69 -23.27
C ALA A 35 13.87 -6.46 -22.38
N ASN A 36 12.82 -5.81 -21.86
CA ASN A 36 12.95 -4.63 -20.98
C ASN A 36 12.63 -4.95 -19.51
N ALA A 37 12.61 -6.23 -19.12
CA ALA A 37 12.27 -6.61 -17.75
C ALA A 37 13.28 -6.08 -16.73
N ALA A 38 14.57 -6.04 -17.09
CA ALA A 38 15.63 -5.49 -16.24
C ALA A 38 15.43 -3.99 -15.98
N GLU A 39 15.08 -3.21 -17.00
CA GLU A 39 14.78 -1.78 -16.85
C GLU A 39 13.51 -1.53 -16.05
N GLY A 40 12.47 -2.35 -16.28
CA GLY A 40 11.23 -2.31 -15.52
C GLY A 40 11.46 -2.62 -14.04
N LEU A 41 12.29 -3.62 -13.75
CA LEU A 41 12.71 -3.96 -12.40
C LEU A 41 13.51 -2.84 -11.75
N ALA A 42 14.48 -2.25 -12.46
CA ALA A 42 15.28 -1.14 -11.94
C ALA A 42 14.41 0.07 -11.57
N LYS A 43 13.44 0.44 -12.44
CA LYS A 43 12.47 1.51 -12.16
C LYS A 43 11.59 1.17 -10.96
N TYR A 44 11.12 -0.07 -10.87
CA TYR A 44 10.34 -0.53 -9.72
C TYR A 44 11.14 -0.46 -8.42
N LEU A 45 12.39 -0.92 -8.41
CA LEU A 45 13.25 -0.89 -7.22
C LEU A 45 13.58 0.54 -6.78
N LEU A 46 13.84 1.45 -7.72
CA LEU A 46 14.03 2.87 -7.42
C LEU A 46 12.78 3.47 -6.74
N GLY A 47 11.60 3.31 -7.35
CA GLY A 47 10.36 3.81 -6.78
C GLY A 47 10.02 3.16 -5.43
N LYS A 48 10.30 1.86 -5.28
CA LYS A 48 10.14 1.15 -4.01
C LYS A 48 11.02 1.75 -2.91
N ASN A 49 12.29 2.05 -3.20
CA ASN A 49 13.21 2.62 -2.23
C ASN A 49 12.76 4.02 -1.78
N GLU A 50 12.31 4.85 -2.71
CA GLU A 50 11.77 6.19 -2.40
C GLU A 50 10.54 6.10 -1.49
N ILE A 51 9.58 5.23 -1.83
CA ILE A 51 8.39 4.98 -1.01
C ILE A 51 8.76 4.48 0.39
N MET A 52 9.75 3.59 0.49
CA MET A 52 10.20 3.06 1.78
C MET A 52 10.87 4.13 2.65
N GLU A 53 11.63 5.03 2.04
CA GLU A 53 12.28 6.14 2.76
C GLU A 53 11.25 7.15 3.27
N GLN A 54 10.26 7.52 2.45
CA GLN A 54 9.15 8.38 2.87
C GLN A 54 8.39 7.77 4.07
N ARG A 55 8.12 6.45 4.03
CA ARG A 55 7.50 5.74 5.14
C ARG A 55 8.36 5.74 6.40
N ARG A 56 9.67 5.53 6.27
CA ARG A 56 10.61 5.56 7.39
C ARG A 56 10.61 6.93 8.08
N GLN A 57 10.63 8.01 7.29
CA GLN A 57 10.60 9.37 7.80
C GLN A 57 9.29 9.67 8.52
N ALA A 58 8.15 9.28 7.94
CA ALA A 58 6.84 9.47 8.56
C ALA A 58 6.70 8.66 9.86
N LEU A 59 7.20 7.41 9.91
CA LEU A 59 7.23 6.61 11.14
C LEU A 59 8.14 7.20 12.23
N THR A 60 9.21 7.91 11.87
CA THR A 60 10.11 8.54 12.86
C THR A 60 9.43 9.71 13.59
N GLN A 61 8.43 10.33 12.96
CA GLN A 61 7.63 11.41 13.55
C GLN A 61 6.55 10.89 14.51
N LEU A 62 6.24 9.60 14.45
CA LEU A 62 5.24 8.94 15.26
C LEU A 62 5.86 8.43 16.56
N GLN A 63 5.51 9.06 17.68
CA GLN A 63 5.92 8.65 19.01
C GLN A 63 4.76 7.96 19.72
N VAL A 64 5.03 6.79 20.30
CA VAL A 64 4.06 6.05 21.13
C VAL A 64 3.47 6.96 22.21
N GLY A 65 2.15 6.96 22.33
CA GLY A 65 1.39 7.82 23.25
C GLY A 65 1.03 9.20 22.68
N SER A 66 1.49 9.55 21.48
CA SER A 66 1.09 10.78 20.80
C SER A 66 -0.31 10.65 20.22
N VAL A 67 -1.06 11.75 20.28
CA VAL A 67 -2.34 11.88 19.57
C VAL A 67 -2.06 12.35 18.15
N VAL A 68 -2.43 11.54 17.17
CA VAL A 68 -2.23 11.79 15.75
C VAL A 68 -3.59 11.97 15.08
N THR A 69 -3.71 12.95 14.19
CA THR A 69 -4.94 13.15 13.42
C THR A 69 -4.87 12.38 12.11
N GLY A 70 -5.92 11.63 11.81
CA GLY A 70 -6.04 10.82 10.61
C GLY A 70 -7.35 11.06 9.87
N THR A 71 -7.43 10.53 8.65
CA THR A 71 -8.66 10.49 7.85
C THR A 71 -9.03 9.06 7.48
N ALA A 72 -10.22 8.61 7.85
CA ALA A 72 -10.72 7.28 7.51
C ALA A 72 -10.87 7.13 5.99
N LYS A 73 -10.24 6.12 5.39
CA LYS A 73 -10.26 5.92 3.92
C LYS A 73 -10.98 4.67 3.48
N MET A 74 -10.84 3.57 4.22
CA MET A 74 -11.35 2.27 3.77
C MET A 74 -11.79 1.41 4.95
N ARG A 75 -13.05 0.99 4.91
CA ARG A 75 -13.56 -0.06 5.78
C ARG A 75 -12.96 -1.41 5.40
N ARG A 76 -12.51 -2.16 6.40
CA ARG A 76 -12.14 -3.58 6.32
C ARG A 76 -13.02 -4.40 7.24
N SER A 77 -12.96 -5.72 7.14
CA SER A 77 -13.71 -6.62 8.03
C SER A 77 -13.34 -6.44 9.50
N ASP A 78 -12.08 -6.12 9.79
CA ASP A 78 -11.50 -6.02 11.14
C ASP A 78 -11.40 -4.58 11.69
N GLY A 79 -11.70 -3.57 10.87
CA GLY A 79 -11.54 -2.18 11.28
C GLY A 79 -11.56 -1.18 10.13
N TRP A 80 -10.90 -0.05 10.34
CA TRP A 80 -10.75 1.03 9.38
C TRP A 80 -9.28 1.28 9.08
N LEU A 81 -8.95 1.43 7.80
CA LEU A 81 -7.70 2.07 7.40
C LEU A 81 -7.87 3.57 7.50
N VAL A 82 -7.04 4.17 8.33
CA VAL A 82 -6.96 5.62 8.52
C VAL A 82 -5.64 6.10 7.96
N ALA A 83 -5.72 7.09 7.06
CA ALA A 83 -4.55 7.76 6.52
C ALA A 83 -4.05 8.81 7.52
N LEU A 84 -2.81 8.65 7.95
CA LEU A 84 -2.02 9.60 8.73
C LEU A 84 -1.05 10.32 7.78
N ASP A 85 -0.30 11.31 8.26
CA ASP A 85 0.68 12.04 7.45
C ASP A 85 1.81 11.11 6.95
N GLY A 86 1.63 10.56 5.76
CA GLY A 86 2.60 9.67 5.09
C GLY A 86 2.51 8.18 5.45
N VAL A 87 1.65 7.81 6.40
CA VAL A 87 1.46 6.42 6.83
C VAL A 87 -0.03 6.06 6.88
N SER A 88 -0.35 4.78 7.01
CA SER A 88 -1.73 4.34 7.25
C SER A 88 -1.77 3.44 8.46
N ALA A 89 -2.66 3.74 9.39
CA ALA A 89 -2.95 2.93 10.55
C ALA A 89 -4.20 2.08 10.32
N LEU A 90 -4.24 0.92 10.95
CA LEU A 90 -5.45 0.10 11.04
C LEU A 90 -6.04 0.29 12.43
N VAL A 91 -7.17 0.96 12.53
CA VAL A 91 -7.94 1.07 13.77
C VAL A 91 -8.91 -0.10 13.83
N ARG A 92 -8.81 -0.93 14.86
CA ARG A 92 -9.66 -2.11 15.00
C ARG A 92 -11.06 -1.69 15.39
N GLY A 93 -12.06 -2.44 14.93
CA GLY A 93 -13.47 -2.12 15.23
C GLY A 93 -13.80 -2.07 16.73
N TYR A 94 -13.10 -2.84 17.56
CA TYR A 94 -13.31 -2.85 19.01
C TYR A 94 -12.65 -1.66 19.75
N ASP A 95 -11.70 -0.97 19.11
CA ASP A 95 -11.05 0.24 19.67
C ASP A 95 -11.89 1.51 19.38
N LEU A 96 -12.97 1.37 18.60
CA LEU A 96 -13.83 2.47 18.18
C LEU A 96 -15.03 2.61 19.12
N VAL A 97 -15.29 3.84 19.57
CA VAL A 97 -16.50 4.18 20.36
C VAL A 97 -17.76 4.13 19.50
N HIS A 98 -17.63 4.48 18.21
CA HIS A 98 -18.66 4.38 17.19
C HIS A 98 -18.01 4.00 15.85
N ASP A 99 -18.78 3.42 14.92
CA ASP A 99 -18.24 3.17 13.58
C ASP A 99 -17.84 4.49 12.90
N LEU A 100 -16.85 4.43 12.01
CA LEU A 100 -16.40 5.60 11.27
C LEU A 100 -17.13 5.74 9.94
N GLU A 101 -17.12 6.94 9.39
CA GLU A 101 -17.54 7.20 8.02
C GLU A 101 -16.33 7.43 7.13
N ARG A 102 -16.50 7.16 5.83
CA ARG A 102 -15.45 7.44 4.85
C ARG A 102 -15.16 8.94 4.81
N ASP A 103 -13.89 9.29 4.80
CA ASP A 103 -13.35 10.65 4.84
C ASP A 103 -13.61 11.41 6.15
N GLN A 104 -14.11 10.73 7.19
CA GLN A 104 -14.19 11.28 8.54
C GLN A 104 -12.78 11.52 9.12
N ARG A 105 -12.57 12.69 9.74
CA ARG A 105 -11.36 12.96 10.50
C ARG A 105 -11.46 12.38 11.90
N VAL A 106 -10.39 11.74 12.34
CA VAL A 106 -10.30 11.07 13.64
C VAL A 106 -9.00 11.46 14.34
N GLN A 107 -9.01 11.41 15.66
CA GLN A 107 -7.81 11.51 16.49
C GLN A 107 -7.53 10.14 17.08
N GLU A 108 -6.34 9.62 16.85
CA GLU A 108 -5.88 8.32 17.30
C GLU A 108 -4.72 8.50 18.27
N THR A 109 -4.74 7.79 19.39
CA THR A 109 -3.57 7.74 20.28
C THR A 109 -2.76 6.50 19.91
N GLU A 110 -1.50 6.70 19.53
CA GLU A 110 -0.63 5.57 19.21
C GLU A 110 -0.40 4.70 20.45
N THR A 111 -0.96 3.51 20.43
CA THR A 111 -0.75 2.52 21.50
C THR A 111 0.21 1.46 20.98
N THR A 112 1.31 1.23 21.70
CA THR A 112 2.20 0.09 21.41
C THR A 112 1.40 -1.20 21.61
N ALA A 113 1.30 -2.03 20.57
CA ALA A 113 1.02 -3.44 20.77
C ALA A 113 2.22 -4.02 21.51
N ALA A 114 2.02 -4.45 22.76
CA ALA A 114 3.05 -5.13 23.53
C ALA A 114 3.69 -6.21 22.64
N ALA A 115 5.01 -6.11 22.44
CA ALA A 115 5.76 -7.17 21.82
C ALA A 115 5.47 -8.46 22.60
N GLU A 116 4.88 -9.46 21.95
CA GLU A 116 4.82 -10.81 22.50
C GLU A 116 6.25 -11.21 22.91
N PRO A 117 6.49 -11.63 24.16
CA PRO A 117 7.79 -12.15 24.52
C PRO A 117 8.03 -13.40 23.68
N ALA A 118 9.14 -13.41 22.95
CA ALA A 118 9.63 -14.61 22.30
C ALA A 118 9.76 -15.72 23.35
N ALA A 119 8.95 -16.77 23.21
CA ALA A 119 9.06 -18.00 23.98
C ALA A 119 10.27 -18.82 23.52
#